data_AF-A0A961QSV6-F1
#
_entry.id   AF-A0A961QSV6-F1
#
_cell.length_a   1.000
_cell.length_b   1.000
_cell.length_c   1.000
_cell.angle_alpha   90.00
_cell.angle_beta   90.00
_cell.angle_gamma   90.00
#
_symmetry.space_group_name_H-M   'P 1'
#
loop_
_entity.id
_entity.type
_entity.pdbx_description
1 polymer ?
#
loop_
_entity_poly.entity_id
_entity_poly.type
_entity_poly.pdbx_seq_one_letter_code
_entity_poly.pdbx_strand_id
1 'polypeptide(L)'
;LYEELEPVLFQSQDAARQLFDRVANMARVTRDGRLGAHPGAWLARGSTGYYRHSTLYRLMRLWALHQIALRRLTQVDQRLDSGIARRIQVQSVLYELLSDHFRLARAGKPVRYEPYEPGGGLQGIFLGDLDNAGAFLIDRPDGGPEGILDFGAFEDRLKAGKDSRIASVGNVSACFDDFHPATHPVLWRALVASACLAWVLTRQ
;
A
#
# COMPACT_ATOMS: atom_id res chain seq x y z
N LEU A 1 9.89 4.76 23.84
CA LEU A 1 10.21 5.36 22.51
C LEU A 1 11.16 4.44 21.74
N TYR A 2 12.41 4.28 22.18
CA TYR A 2 13.44 3.49 21.50
C TYR A 2 13.08 1.99 21.40
N GLU A 3 12.77 1.31 22.50
CA GLU A 3 12.47 -0.14 22.46
C GLU A 3 11.13 -0.46 21.79
N GLU A 4 10.13 0.39 21.98
CA GLU A 4 8.77 0.15 21.49
C GLU A 4 8.56 0.58 20.04
N LEU A 5 9.04 1.76 19.64
CA LEU A 5 8.67 2.37 18.35
C LEU A 5 9.78 2.24 17.30
N GLU A 6 11.04 2.30 17.71
CA GLU A 6 12.14 2.30 16.74
C GLU A 6 12.26 1.02 15.91
N PRO A 7 12.02 -0.20 16.44
CA PRO A 7 11.99 -1.41 15.61
C PRO A 7 10.93 -1.33 14.51
N VAL A 8 9.78 -0.72 14.79
CA VAL A 8 8.69 -0.53 13.81
C VAL A 8 9.12 0.49 12.76
N LEU A 9 9.70 1.62 13.19
CA LEU A 9 10.19 2.66 12.26
C LEU A 9 11.32 2.16 11.37
N PHE A 10 12.24 1.34 11.91
CA PHE A 10 13.30 0.71 11.14
C PHE A 10 12.73 -0.25 10.08
N GLN A 11 11.76 -1.10 10.46
CA GLN A 11 11.06 -1.94 9.49
C GLN A 11 10.31 -1.13 8.43
N SER A 12 9.75 0.03 8.79
CA SER A 12 9.10 0.94 7.84
C SER A 12 10.07 1.51 6.82
N GLN A 13 11.34 1.75 7.16
CA GLN A 13 12.34 2.19 6.19
C GLN A 13 12.61 1.12 5.13
N ASP A 14 12.75 -0.14 5.53
CA ASP A 14 12.91 -1.24 4.59
C ASP A 14 11.65 -1.43 3.72
N ALA A 15 10.46 -1.39 4.32
CA ALA A 15 9.20 -1.47 3.58
C ALA A 15 9.05 -0.29 2.58
N ALA A 16 9.48 0.91 2.96
CA ALA A 16 9.53 2.08 2.09
C ALA A 16 10.44 1.88 0.88
N ARG A 17 11.64 1.36 1.09
CA ARG A 17 12.55 1.01 -0.01
C ARG A 17 11.91 -0.01 -0.97
N GLN A 18 11.31 -1.08 -0.42
CA GLN A 18 10.66 -2.10 -1.24
C GLN A 18 9.46 -1.58 -2.04
N LEU A 19 8.69 -0.63 -1.48
CA LEU A 19 7.61 0.04 -2.19
C LEU A 19 8.15 0.91 -3.32
N PHE A 20 9.17 1.74 -3.05
CA PHE A 20 9.82 2.56 -4.06
C PHE A 20 10.31 1.69 -5.23
N ASP A 21 11.04 0.61 -4.93
CA ASP A 21 11.55 -0.32 -5.94
C ASP A 21 10.43 -1.02 -6.71
N ARG A 22 9.31 -1.33 -6.06
CA ARG A 22 8.13 -1.92 -6.73
C ARG A 22 7.52 -0.95 -7.72
N VAL A 23 7.29 0.31 -7.35
CA VAL A 23 6.71 1.31 -8.27
C VAL A 23 7.68 1.61 -9.41
N ALA A 24 8.98 1.69 -9.15
CA ALA A 24 9.99 1.83 -10.19
C ALA A 24 10.04 0.61 -11.12
N ASN A 25 9.86 -0.61 -10.60
CA ASN A 25 9.70 -1.81 -11.41
C ASN A 25 8.41 -1.77 -12.24
N MET A 26 7.27 -1.36 -11.68
CA MET A 26 6.01 -1.17 -12.42
C MET A 26 6.20 -0.21 -13.60
N ALA A 27 6.92 0.90 -13.41
CA ALA A 27 7.24 1.84 -14.48
C ALA A 27 8.05 1.17 -15.62
N ARG A 28 9.01 0.31 -15.29
CA ARG A 28 9.82 -0.43 -16.28
C ARG A 28 8.98 -1.45 -17.02
N VAL A 29 8.27 -2.31 -16.30
CA VAL A 29 7.48 -3.40 -16.93
C VAL A 29 6.28 -2.88 -17.72
N THR A 30 5.82 -1.65 -17.43
CA THR A 30 4.87 -0.93 -18.30
C THR A 30 5.48 -0.67 -19.67
N ARG A 31 6.73 -0.16 -19.73
CA ARG A 31 7.43 0.10 -21.00
C ARG A 31 7.70 -1.18 -21.78
N ASP A 32 7.89 -2.29 -21.07
CA ASP A 32 8.11 -3.61 -21.66
C ASP A 32 6.80 -4.29 -22.12
N GLY A 33 5.65 -3.61 -22.03
CA GLY A 33 4.35 -4.14 -22.45
C GLY A 33 3.87 -5.34 -21.62
N ARG A 34 4.22 -5.38 -20.32
CA ARG A 34 3.82 -6.46 -19.40
C ARG A 34 2.60 -6.13 -18.54
N LEU A 35 2.05 -4.92 -18.64
CA LEU A 35 0.88 -4.46 -17.88
C LEU A 35 -0.26 -4.05 -18.83
N GLY A 36 -1.50 -4.14 -18.35
CA GLY A 36 -2.73 -3.85 -19.11
C GLY A 36 -3.69 -5.04 -19.17
N ALA A 37 -4.69 -4.94 -20.05
CA ALA A 37 -5.79 -5.90 -20.17
C ALA A 37 -5.54 -7.08 -21.15
N HIS A 38 -4.31 -7.24 -21.64
CA HIS A 38 -3.99 -8.26 -22.65
C HIS A 38 -3.60 -9.60 -22.02
N PRO A 39 -3.77 -10.73 -22.74
CA PRO A 39 -3.31 -12.03 -22.28
C PRO A 39 -1.82 -12.01 -21.92
N GLY A 40 -1.48 -12.65 -20.80
CA GLY A 40 -0.11 -12.70 -20.30
C GLY A 40 0.40 -11.43 -19.59
N ALA A 41 -0.41 -10.36 -19.49
CA ALA A 41 -0.06 -9.22 -18.64
C ALA A 41 -0.05 -9.64 -17.17
N TRP A 42 0.90 -9.12 -16.41
CA TRP A 42 1.17 -9.55 -15.02
C TRP A 42 0.13 -9.08 -14.00
N LEU A 43 -0.68 -8.09 -14.37
CA LEU A 43 -1.81 -7.59 -13.59
C LEU A 43 -3.15 -7.79 -14.31
N ALA A 44 -3.18 -8.48 -15.44
CA ALA A 44 -4.45 -8.82 -16.09
C ALA A 44 -5.34 -9.61 -15.13
N ARG A 45 -6.65 -9.42 -15.27
CA ARG A 45 -7.64 -10.25 -14.60
C ARG A 45 -7.39 -11.72 -14.93
N GLY A 46 -7.26 -12.57 -13.91
CA GLY A 46 -6.98 -14.01 -14.07
C GLY A 46 -5.51 -14.39 -14.32
N SER A 47 -4.56 -13.48 -14.18
CA SER A 47 -3.12 -13.78 -14.23
C SER A 47 -2.64 -14.68 -13.06
N THR A 48 -1.39 -15.18 -13.14
CA THR A 48 -0.77 -16.18 -12.23
C THR A 48 -0.60 -15.74 -10.76
N GLY A 49 -1.23 -14.64 -10.35
CA GLY A 49 -1.34 -14.20 -8.95
C GLY A 49 -0.08 -13.60 -8.34
N TYR A 50 1.12 -14.14 -8.63
CA TYR A 50 2.34 -13.78 -7.91
C TYR A 50 2.72 -12.29 -8.00
N TYR A 51 2.74 -11.71 -9.20
CA TYR A 51 3.13 -10.29 -9.35
C TYR A 51 2.13 -9.36 -8.63
N ARG A 52 0.85 -9.71 -8.69
CA ARG A 52 -0.22 -9.03 -7.97
C ARG A 52 -0.08 -9.16 -6.46
N HIS A 53 -0.02 -10.39 -5.94
CA HIS A 53 0.15 -10.65 -4.51
C HIS A 53 1.39 -9.96 -3.94
N SER A 54 2.52 -10.05 -4.63
CA SER A 54 3.77 -9.39 -4.20
C SER A 54 3.72 -7.86 -4.32
N THR A 55 2.84 -7.30 -5.15
CA THR A 55 2.57 -5.86 -5.19
C THR A 55 1.70 -5.43 -4.01
N LEU A 56 0.61 -6.17 -3.75
CA LEU A 56 -0.29 -5.94 -2.62
C LEU A 56 0.45 -6.03 -1.29
N TYR A 57 1.23 -7.11 -1.08
CA TYR A 57 2.02 -7.31 0.12
C TYR A 57 2.94 -6.11 0.42
N ARG A 58 3.67 -5.62 -0.59
CA ARG A 58 4.62 -4.49 -0.40
C ARG A 58 3.92 -3.18 -0.08
N LEU A 59 2.74 -2.93 -0.66
CA LEU A 59 1.92 -1.76 -0.35
C LEU A 59 1.37 -1.86 1.09
N MET A 60 0.70 -2.97 1.38
CA MET A 60 0.04 -3.21 2.67
C MET A 60 1.03 -3.26 3.82
N ARG A 61 2.28 -3.69 3.59
CA ARG A 61 3.31 -3.77 4.65
C ARG A 61 3.57 -2.41 5.29
N LEU A 62 3.63 -1.33 4.49
CA LEU A 62 3.76 0.03 5.04
C LEU A 62 2.51 0.46 5.82
N TRP A 63 1.32 0.08 5.36
CA TRP A 63 0.07 0.41 6.06
C TRP A 63 -0.02 -0.30 7.40
N ALA A 64 0.33 -1.57 7.43
CA ALA A 64 0.36 -2.38 8.64
C ALA A 64 1.36 -1.83 9.67
N LEU A 65 2.58 -1.48 9.22
CA LEU A 65 3.58 -0.86 10.08
C LEU A 65 3.15 0.51 10.59
N HIS A 66 2.47 1.31 9.76
CA HIS A 66 1.89 2.58 10.20
C HIS A 66 0.86 2.38 11.32
N GLN A 67 -0.05 1.41 11.16
CA GLN A 67 -1.05 1.09 12.21
C GLN A 67 -0.39 0.62 13.51
N ILE A 68 0.63 -0.24 13.45
CA ILE A 68 1.38 -0.66 14.64
C ILE A 68 2.05 0.54 15.29
N ALA A 69 2.68 1.42 14.50
CA ALA A 69 3.31 2.64 15.02
C ALA A 69 2.30 3.55 15.72
N LEU A 70 1.11 3.77 15.15
CA LEU A 70 0.05 4.57 15.76
C LEU A 70 -0.44 3.98 17.10
N ARG A 71 -0.58 2.65 17.21
CA ARG A 71 -0.96 2.01 18.47
C ARG A 71 0.08 2.25 19.55
N ARG A 72 1.37 2.14 19.21
CA ARG A 72 2.49 2.37 20.14
C ARG A 72 2.70 3.86 20.47
N LEU A 73 2.30 4.78 19.60
CA LEU A 73 2.37 6.22 19.86
C LEU A 73 1.51 6.68 21.02
N THR A 74 0.36 6.03 21.27
CA THR A 74 -0.49 6.36 22.43
C THR A 74 0.24 6.17 23.76
N GLN A 75 1.37 5.46 23.76
CA GLN A 75 2.19 5.16 24.92
C GLN A 75 3.41 6.09 25.02
N VAL A 76 3.58 7.06 24.11
CA VAL A 76 4.81 7.87 24.02
C VAL A 76 4.53 9.34 23.70
N ASP A 77 5.15 10.27 24.44
CA ASP A 77 5.10 11.70 24.14
C ASP A 77 5.93 12.06 22.90
N GLN A 78 5.26 12.48 21.82
CA GLN A 78 5.90 12.88 20.55
C GLN A 78 6.71 14.17 20.66
N ARG A 79 6.53 14.97 21.72
CA ARG A 79 7.31 16.21 21.94
C ARG A 79 8.78 15.92 22.20
N LEU A 80 9.13 14.67 22.49
CA LEU A 80 10.48 14.25 22.86
C LEU A 80 11.40 14.02 21.64
N ASP A 81 10.87 13.81 20.43
CA ASP A 81 11.71 13.60 19.23
C ASP A 81 11.02 14.06 17.92
N SER A 82 11.51 15.18 17.39
CA SER A 82 11.00 15.77 16.13
C SER A 82 11.28 14.93 14.88
N GLY A 83 12.31 14.08 14.89
CA GLY A 83 12.63 13.16 13.81
C GLY A 83 11.60 12.04 13.72
N ILE A 84 11.25 11.44 14.87
CA ILE A 84 10.20 10.43 14.97
C ILE A 84 8.84 11.01 14.54
N ALA A 85 8.49 12.21 15.01
CA ALA A 85 7.26 12.88 14.61
C ALA A 85 7.18 13.07 13.09
N ARG A 86 8.28 13.48 12.45
CA ARG A 86 8.35 13.65 10.99
C ARG A 86 8.18 12.33 10.25
N ARG A 87 8.84 11.25 10.69
CA ARG A 87 8.72 9.92 10.07
C ARG A 87 7.27 9.43 10.12
N ILE A 88 6.60 9.62 11.26
CA ILE A 88 5.19 9.24 11.44
C ILE A 88 4.28 10.08 10.54
N GLN A 89 4.49 11.40 10.49
CA GLN A 89 3.70 12.28 9.65
C GLN A 89 3.80 11.89 8.16
N VAL A 90 5.01 11.57 7.68
CA VAL A 90 5.20 11.10 6.29
C VAL A 90 4.50 9.75 6.08
N GLN A 91 4.54 8.83 7.05
CA GLN A 91 3.80 7.57 6.97
C GLN A 91 2.29 7.78 6.94
N SER A 92 1.73 8.71 7.72
CA SER A 92 0.30 9.06 7.68
C SER A 92 -0.12 9.58 6.32
N VAL A 93 0.65 10.48 5.72
CA VAL A 93 0.35 10.99 4.37
C VAL A 93 0.42 9.84 3.35
N LEU A 94 1.40 8.96 3.44
CA LEU A 94 1.52 7.79 2.55
C LEU A 94 0.32 6.84 2.72
N TYR A 95 -0.13 6.64 3.96
CA TYR A 95 -1.27 5.80 4.32
C TYR A 95 -2.56 6.30 3.66
N GLU A 96 -2.86 7.59 3.78
CA GLU A 96 -4.11 8.17 3.30
C GLU A 96 -4.14 8.40 1.78
N LEU A 97 -2.98 8.46 1.13
CA LEU A 97 -2.83 8.89 -0.27
C LEU A 97 -3.71 8.13 -1.27
N LEU A 98 -3.85 6.80 -1.11
CA LEU A 98 -4.67 5.97 -2.00
C LEU A 98 -6.18 6.16 -1.79
N SER A 99 -6.57 6.71 -0.64
CA SER A 99 -7.95 7.11 -0.35
C SER A 99 -8.29 8.50 -0.88
N ASP A 100 -7.28 9.36 -1.08
CA ASP A 100 -7.46 10.74 -1.56
C ASP A 100 -7.54 10.83 -3.10
N HIS A 101 -8.11 9.81 -3.73
CA HIS A 101 -8.06 9.59 -5.18
C HIS A 101 -8.78 10.69 -6.00
N PHE A 102 -9.86 11.28 -5.48
CA PHE A 102 -10.52 12.42 -6.12
C PHE A 102 -9.63 13.67 -6.13
N ARG A 103 -8.87 13.91 -5.06
CA ARG A 103 -7.91 15.01 -5.01
C ARG A 103 -6.76 14.77 -5.97
N LEU A 104 -6.25 13.53 -6.06
CA LEU A 104 -5.22 13.15 -7.01
C LEU A 104 -5.65 13.30 -8.48
N ALA A 105 -6.91 13.00 -8.79
CA ALA A 105 -7.47 13.23 -10.13
C ALA A 105 -7.45 14.72 -10.54
N ARG A 106 -7.66 15.62 -9.58
CA ARG A 106 -7.65 17.09 -9.79
C ARG A 106 -6.27 17.72 -9.71
N ALA A 107 -5.28 17.04 -9.15
CA ALA A 107 -3.93 17.58 -8.98
C ALA A 107 -3.19 17.77 -10.32
N GLY A 108 -2.40 18.85 -10.42
CA GLY A 108 -1.59 19.16 -11.61
C GLY A 108 -2.46 19.42 -12.84
N LYS A 109 -2.28 18.62 -13.90
CA LYS A 109 -3.19 18.58 -15.06
C LYS A 109 -4.39 17.68 -14.70
N PRO A 110 -5.61 18.21 -14.54
CA PRO A 110 -6.76 17.39 -14.15
C PRO A 110 -7.04 16.28 -15.17
N VAL A 111 -7.48 15.12 -14.69
CA VAL A 111 -8.01 14.03 -15.52
C VAL A 111 -9.49 13.85 -15.22
N ARG A 112 -10.29 13.53 -16.24
CA ARG A 112 -11.69 13.14 -16.03
C ARG A 112 -11.68 11.83 -15.23
N TYR A 113 -12.33 11.84 -14.07
CA TYR A 113 -12.39 10.71 -13.17
C TYR A 113 -13.78 10.64 -12.56
N GLU A 114 -14.66 9.90 -13.23
CA GLU A 114 -16.05 9.66 -12.85
C GLU A 114 -16.23 8.17 -12.57
N PRO A 115 -15.78 7.67 -11.40
CA PRO A 115 -15.70 6.22 -11.14
C PRO A 115 -17.08 5.53 -11.07
N TYR A 116 -18.15 6.30 -10.93
CA TYR A 116 -19.52 5.79 -10.79
C TYR A 116 -20.36 5.91 -12.07
N GLU A 117 -19.82 6.49 -13.15
CA GLU A 117 -20.48 6.50 -14.46
C GLU A 117 -20.34 5.13 -15.17
N PRO A 118 -21.24 4.76 -16.10
CA PRO A 118 -21.09 3.57 -16.92
C PRO A 118 -19.74 3.55 -17.65
N GLY A 119 -18.98 2.46 -17.49
CA GLY A 119 -17.63 2.33 -18.06
C GLY A 119 -16.54 3.07 -17.25
N GLY A 120 -16.91 3.76 -16.17
CA GLY A 120 -16.00 4.21 -15.13
C GLY A 120 -15.43 3.03 -14.33
N GLY A 121 -14.41 3.33 -13.53
CA GLY A 121 -13.79 2.37 -12.63
C GLY A 121 -13.12 3.08 -11.47
N LEU A 122 -13.35 2.59 -10.25
CA LEU A 122 -12.71 3.12 -9.06
C LEU A 122 -11.20 2.85 -9.12
N GLN A 123 -10.39 3.90 -8.99
CA GLN A 123 -8.92 3.84 -9.02
C GLN A 123 -8.29 4.24 -7.68
N GLY A 124 -9.11 4.29 -6.62
CA GLY A 124 -8.65 4.51 -5.26
C GLY A 124 -9.31 3.54 -4.30
N ILE A 125 -8.87 3.59 -3.05
CA ILE A 125 -9.22 2.63 -2.02
C ILE A 125 -9.96 3.36 -0.91
N PHE A 126 -11.13 2.88 -0.51
CA PHE A 126 -11.81 3.47 0.64
C PHE A 126 -10.99 3.28 1.92
N LEU A 127 -11.02 4.26 2.82
CA LEU A 127 -10.20 4.25 4.03
C LEU A 127 -10.42 2.97 4.87
N GLY A 128 -11.67 2.51 5.02
CA GLY A 128 -11.97 1.27 5.74
C GLY A 128 -11.37 0.01 5.10
N ASP A 129 -11.28 -0.03 3.76
CA ASP A 129 -10.59 -1.13 3.06
C ASP A 129 -9.08 -1.06 3.26
N LEU A 130 -8.52 0.15 3.31
CA LEU A 130 -7.11 0.37 3.59
C LEU A 130 -6.76 -0.05 5.03
N ASP A 131 -7.59 0.32 6.00
CA ASP A 131 -7.48 -0.09 7.40
C ASP A 131 -7.48 -1.61 7.54
N ASN A 132 -8.49 -2.26 6.96
CA ASN A 132 -8.62 -3.72 7.01
C ASN A 132 -7.50 -4.45 6.26
N ALA A 133 -7.07 -3.92 5.11
CA ALA A 133 -5.96 -4.50 4.35
C ALA A 133 -4.63 -4.37 5.10
N GLY A 134 -4.34 -3.23 5.72
CA GLY A 134 -3.17 -3.09 6.60
C GLY A 134 -3.25 -4.08 7.77
N ALA A 135 -4.40 -4.16 8.44
CA ALA A 135 -4.59 -5.05 9.58
C ALA A 135 -4.47 -6.54 9.21
N PHE A 136 -4.82 -6.92 7.98
CA PHE A 136 -4.70 -8.30 7.48
C PHE A 136 -3.26 -8.84 7.58
N LEU A 137 -2.26 -7.97 7.41
CA LEU A 137 -0.84 -8.33 7.53
C LEU A 137 -0.31 -8.33 8.96
N ILE A 138 -1.04 -7.76 9.91
CA ILE A 138 -0.62 -7.73 11.31
C ILE A 138 -0.88 -9.10 11.91
N ASP A 139 0.18 -9.68 12.46
CA ASP A 139 0.11 -10.92 13.22
C ASP A 139 0.39 -10.63 14.69
N ARG A 140 -0.35 -11.30 15.57
CA ARG A 140 -0.13 -11.24 17.01
C ARG A 140 -0.14 -12.67 17.53
N PRO A 141 1.05 -13.29 17.65
CA PRO A 141 1.18 -14.58 18.32
C PRO A 141 0.64 -14.48 19.75
N ASP A 142 0.08 -15.56 20.30
CA ASP A 142 -0.52 -15.56 21.64
C ASP A 142 0.46 -15.00 22.69
N GLY A 143 0.11 -13.82 23.24
CA GLY A 143 0.92 -13.11 24.24
C GLY A 143 2.21 -12.45 23.73
N GLY A 144 2.50 -12.52 22.42
CA GLY A 144 3.69 -11.93 21.79
C GLY A 144 3.48 -10.51 21.26
N PRO A 145 4.57 -9.81 20.89
CA PRO A 145 4.49 -8.51 20.26
C PRO A 145 3.82 -8.58 18.89
N GLU A 146 3.14 -7.50 18.48
CA GLU A 146 2.63 -7.36 17.12
C GLU A 146 3.79 -7.40 16.12
N GLY A 147 3.63 -8.22 15.08
CA GLY A 147 4.54 -8.34 13.95
C GLY A 147 3.81 -8.23 12.62
N ILE A 148 4.57 -8.36 11.54
CA ILE A 148 4.04 -8.39 10.17
C ILE A 148 4.29 -9.78 9.61
N LEU A 149 3.30 -10.36 8.95
CA LEU A 149 3.47 -11.60 8.19
C LEU A 149 4.59 -11.45 7.17
N ASP A 150 5.39 -12.50 6.99
CA ASP A 150 6.21 -12.62 5.79
C ASP A 150 5.32 -12.86 4.55
N PHE A 151 5.94 -12.81 3.36
CA PHE A 151 5.21 -12.97 2.11
C PHE A 151 4.56 -14.35 1.96
N GLY A 152 5.22 -15.42 2.42
CA GLY A 152 4.67 -16.78 2.32
C GLY A 152 3.44 -16.95 3.19
N ALA A 153 3.52 -16.52 4.45
CA ALA A 153 2.41 -16.53 5.39
C ALA A 153 1.24 -15.64 4.93
N PHE A 154 1.53 -14.51 4.27
CA PHE A 154 0.52 -13.68 3.61
C PHE A 154 -0.20 -14.44 2.49
N GLU A 155 0.54 -15.11 1.59
CA GLU A 155 -0.07 -15.88 0.50
C GLU A 155 -0.90 -17.06 1.02
N ASP A 156 -0.42 -17.75 2.06
CA ASP A 156 -1.15 -18.85 2.67
C ASP A 156 -2.42 -18.36 3.36
N ARG A 157 -2.37 -17.20 4.04
CA ARG A 157 -3.56 -16.57 4.64
C ARG A 157 -4.57 -16.13 3.58
N LEU A 158 -4.11 -15.60 2.44
CA LEU A 158 -4.98 -15.29 1.30
C LEU A 158 -5.65 -16.54 0.74
N LYS A 159 -4.90 -17.61 0.50
CA LYS A 159 -5.42 -18.88 -0.05
C LYS A 159 -6.40 -19.56 0.91
N ALA A 160 -6.16 -19.46 2.21
CA ALA A 160 -7.03 -20.07 3.21
C ALA A 160 -8.44 -19.47 3.20
N GLY A 161 -8.60 -18.18 2.86
CA GLY A 161 -9.91 -17.57 2.66
C GLY A 161 -10.75 -17.37 3.92
N LYS A 162 -10.18 -17.57 5.13
CA LYS A 162 -10.92 -17.60 6.40
C LYS A 162 -10.94 -16.26 7.15
N ASP A 163 -10.09 -15.32 6.76
CA ASP A 163 -9.99 -14.02 7.43
C ASP A 163 -11.12 -13.08 7.00
N SER A 164 -11.82 -12.46 7.95
CA SER A 164 -12.93 -11.55 7.66
C SER A 164 -12.53 -10.31 6.85
N ARG A 165 -11.24 -9.96 6.84
CA ARG A 165 -10.69 -8.82 6.11
C ARG A 165 -10.36 -9.14 4.65
N ILE A 166 -10.53 -10.39 4.20
CA ILE A 166 -10.17 -10.78 2.84
C ILE A 166 -10.93 -10.01 1.77
N ALA A 167 -12.17 -9.59 2.05
CA ALA A 167 -12.95 -8.75 1.15
C ALA A 167 -12.27 -7.40 0.90
N SER A 168 -11.75 -6.75 1.94
CA SER A 168 -11.00 -5.50 1.81
C SER A 168 -9.69 -5.68 1.05
N VAL A 169 -8.97 -6.80 1.26
CA VAL A 169 -7.79 -7.12 0.43
C VAL A 169 -8.18 -7.34 -1.03
N GLY A 170 -9.34 -7.96 -1.27
CA GLY A 170 -9.96 -8.11 -2.59
C GLY A 170 -10.26 -6.76 -3.26
N ASN A 171 -10.83 -5.81 -2.53
CA ASN A 171 -11.11 -4.46 -3.02
C ASN A 171 -9.82 -3.71 -3.40
N VAL A 172 -8.78 -3.80 -2.57
CA VAL A 172 -7.45 -3.26 -2.88
C VAL A 172 -6.89 -3.92 -4.14
N SER A 173 -6.98 -5.26 -4.23
CA SER A 173 -6.54 -6.03 -5.41
C SER A 173 -7.27 -5.59 -6.68
N ALA A 174 -8.59 -5.41 -6.61
CA ALA A 174 -9.41 -5.04 -7.77
C ALA A 174 -9.00 -3.69 -8.38
N CYS A 175 -8.45 -2.75 -7.59
CA CYS A 175 -7.91 -1.50 -8.12
C CYS A 175 -6.76 -1.71 -9.12
N PHE A 176 -6.07 -2.86 -9.05
CA PHE A 176 -4.97 -3.23 -9.95
C PHE A 176 -5.41 -4.10 -11.12
N ASP A 177 -6.71 -4.40 -11.28
CA ASP A 177 -7.23 -5.13 -12.43
C ASP A 177 -6.90 -4.41 -13.73
N ASP A 178 -6.22 -5.13 -14.62
CA ASP A 178 -5.85 -4.65 -15.95
C ASP A 178 -5.08 -3.31 -15.89
N PHE A 179 -4.38 -3.10 -14.77
CA PHE A 179 -3.71 -1.84 -14.47
C PHE A 179 -2.71 -1.47 -15.58
N HIS A 180 -2.84 -0.25 -16.06
CA HIS A 180 -1.86 0.41 -16.92
C HIS A 180 -1.90 1.92 -16.63
N PRO A 181 -0.77 2.64 -16.54
CA PRO A 181 -0.76 4.07 -16.23
C PRO A 181 -1.65 4.94 -17.13
N ALA A 182 -1.82 4.55 -18.39
CA ALA A 182 -2.67 5.26 -19.36
C ALA A 182 -4.18 5.07 -19.09
N THR A 183 -4.62 3.89 -18.64
CA THR A 183 -6.04 3.59 -18.36
C THR A 183 -6.38 3.87 -16.89
N HIS A 184 -5.37 3.80 -16.01
CA HIS A 184 -5.48 4.02 -14.57
C HIS A 184 -4.63 5.21 -14.08
N PRO A 185 -4.82 6.42 -14.64
CA PRO A 185 -3.96 7.56 -14.35
C PRO A 185 -4.05 8.04 -12.90
N VAL A 186 -5.18 7.84 -12.22
CA VAL A 186 -5.37 8.28 -10.82
C VAL A 186 -4.62 7.34 -9.87
N LEU A 187 -4.76 6.03 -10.06
CA LEU A 187 -3.99 5.05 -9.30
C LEU A 187 -2.49 5.22 -9.56
N TRP A 188 -2.10 5.49 -10.81
CA TRP A 188 -0.69 5.74 -11.13
C TRP A 188 -0.13 6.96 -10.40
N ARG A 189 -0.88 8.06 -10.30
CA ARG A 189 -0.49 9.24 -9.51
C ARG A 189 -0.32 8.88 -8.04
N ALA A 190 -1.24 8.10 -7.47
CA ALA A 190 -1.15 7.64 -6.10
C ALA A 190 0.13 6.82 -5.89
N LEU A 191 0.41 5.84 -6.74
CA LEU A 191 1.61 4.99 -6.66
C LEU A 191 2.90 5.80 -6.76
N VAL A 192 2.99 6.74 -7.70
CA VAL A 192 4.17 7.60 -7.87
C VAL A 192 4.37 8.51 -6.66
N ALA A 193 3.31 9.13 -6.15
CA ALA A 193 3.39 9.96 -4.96
C ALA A 193 3.76 9.13 -3.71
N SER A 194 3.23 7.91 -3.57
CA SER A 194 3.64 6.97 -2.51
C SER A 194 5.11 6.59 -2.63
N ALA A 195 5.64 6.38 -3.84
CA ALA A 195 7.05 6.11 -4.06
C ALA A 195 7.93 7.31 -3.68
N CYS A 196 7.53 8.53 -4.01
CA CYS A 196 8.27 9.73 -3.59
C CYS A 196 8.31 9.89 -2.07
N LEU A 197 7.18 9.68 -1.38
CA LEU A 197 7.11 9.72 0.08
C LEU A 197 7.92 8.59 0.72
N ALA A 198 7.85 7.38 0.15
CA ALA A 198 8.64 6.24 0.58
C ALA A 198 10.14 6.52 0.44
N TRP A 199 10.58 7.15 -0.66
CA TRP A 199 11.96 7.59 -0.83
C TRP A 199 12.40 8.55 0.27
N VAL A 200 11.56 9.53 0.63
CA VAL A 200 11.85 10.44 1.74
C VAL A 200 12.04 9.68 3.06
N LEU A 201 11.21 8.67 3.34
CA LEU A 201 11.35 7.83 4.55
C LEU A 201 12.68 7.06 4.60
N THR A 202 13.24 6.67 3.45
CA THR A 202 14.54 5.96 3.40
C THR A 202 15.76 6.84 3.65
N ARG A 203 15.60 8.16 3.66
CA ARG A 203 16.69 9.14 3.74
C ARG A 203 16.78 9.85 5.10
N GLN A 204 15.98 9.43 6.08
CA GLN A 204 15.90 10.04 7.42
C GLN A 204 16.60 9.23 8.49
#